data_AF-A0A3N5F8U4-F1
#
_entry.id   AF-A0A3N5F8U4-F1
#
_cell.length_a   1.000
_cell.length_b   1.000
_cell.length_c   1.000
_cell.angle_alpha   90.00
_cell.angle_beta   90.00
_cell.angle_gamma   90.00
#
_symmetry.space_group_name_H-M   'P 1'
#
loop_
_entity.id
_entity.type
_entity.pdbx_description
1 polymer ?
#
loop_
_entity_poly.entity_id
_entity_poly.type
_entity_poly.pdbx_seq_one_letter_code
_entity_poly.pdbx_strand_id
1 'polypeptide(L)'
;IMKEQGMAAFTELFGSGTSLYASFFMGWRPGCIGETSGFLLVLGGLYLIYRGYITWHIPVSVLGTIALLSWVFGGETYFSGDPLLAILTGGALLGAFYMANDYVTCPTNKVSQIVYGIGIGVLTVMIRLKGGYPEGICYAILLMNPLSPVLDGWFKPRRFAPPLGGGQ
;
A
#
# COMPACT_ATOMS: atom_id res chain seq x y z
N ILE A 1 -6.15 -22.22 -11.71
CA ILE A 1 -4.87 -22.95 -11.51
C ILE A 1 -4.61 -23.27 -10.03
N MET A 2 -4.93 -22.41 -9.06
CA MET A 2 -4.83 -22.74 -7.61
C MET A 2 -5.94 -23.70 -7.09
N LYS A 3 -6.96 -24.00 -7.91
CA LYS A 3 -8.10 -24.86 -7.56
C LYS A 3 -8.01 -26.29 -8.11
N GLU A 4 -7.08 -26.57 -9.04
CA GLU A 4 -6.96 -27.89 -9.70
C GLU A 4 -5.70 -28.67 -9.33
N GLN A 5 -4.65 -28.02 -8.81
CA GLN A 5 -3.42 -28.71 -8.40
C GLN A 5 -3.19 -28.48 -6.92
N GLY A 6 -3.67 -29.44 -6.13
CA GLY A 6 -3.57 -29.45 -4.69
C GLY A 6 -2.15 -29.28 -4.17
N MET A 7 -2.07 -28.91 -2.89
CA MET A 7 -0.88 -28.56 -2.11
C MET A 7 0.26 -29.61 -2.14
N ALA A 8 -0.01 -30.82 -2.64
CA ALA A 8 0.97 -31.88 -2.84
C ALA A 8 1.85 -31.72 -4.11
N ALA A 9 1.32 -31.17 -5.21
CA ALA A 9 2.11 -30.92 -6.42
C ALA A 9 2.97 -29.64 -6.30
N PHE A 10 2.56 -28.73 -5.42
CA PHE A 10 3.24 -27.47 -5.13
C PHE A 10 4.50 -27.66 -4.26
N THR A 11 4.52 -28.72 -3.45
CA THR A 11 5.61 -29.04 -2.52
C THR A 11 6.72 -29.88 -3.15
N GLU A 12 6.44 -30.59 -4.25
CA GLU A 12 7.43 -31.40 -4.98
C GLU A 12 8.21 -30.58 -6.02
N LEU A 13 7.62 -29.50 -6.57
CA LEU A 13 8.25 -28.65 -7.59
C LEU A 13 9.10 -27.50 -7.00
N PHE A 14 8.79 -27.03 -5.78
CA PHE A 14 9.42 -25.86 -5.14
C PHE A 14 9.99 -26.20 -3.77
N GLY A 15 11.05 -27.03 -3.77
CA GLY A 15 11.71 -27.51 -2.56
C GLY A 15 12.11 -26.41 -1.56
N SER A 16 11.86 -26.70 -0.28
CA SER A 16 12.26 -25.98 0.95
C SER A 16 11.88 -24.50 1.03
N GLY A 17 11.17 -24.13 2.10
CA GLY A 17 10.57 -22.80 2.31
C GLY A 17 11.52 -21.61 2.18
N THR A 18 12.84 -21.78 2.28
CA THR A 18 13.86 -20.74 2.07
C THR A 18 14.11 -20.41 0.59
N SER A 19 13.97 -21.37 -0.33
CA SER A 19 14.09 -21.11 -1.78
C SER A 19 12.87 -20.34 -2.31
N LEU A 20 11.71 -20.56 -1.69
CA LEU A 20 10.46 -19.88 -2.02
C LEU A 20 10.55 -18.37 -1.76
N TYR A 21 11.09 -17.94 -0.61
CA TYR A 21 11.33 -16.52 -0.34
C TYR A 21 12.36 -15.90 -1.30
N ALA A 22 13.39 -16.67 -1.70
CA ALA A 22 14.39 -16.23 -2.68
C ALA A 22 13.80 -16.11 -4.09
N SER A 23 12.95 -17.05 -4.53
CA SER A 23 12.20 -16.99 -5.79
C SER A 23 11.11 -15.92 -5.79
N PHE A 24 10.52 -15.60 -4.63
CA PHE A 24 9.60 -14.48 -4.44
C PHE A 24 10.31 -13.13 -4.51
N PHE A 25 11.55 -13.03 -4.01
CA PHE A 25 12.41 -11.86 -4.16
C PHE A 25 12.98 -11.71 -5.59
N MET A 26 13.26 -12.82 -6.27
CA MET A 26 13.80 -12.86 -7.64
C MET A 26 12.72 -12.84 -8.74
N GLY A 27 11.43 -12.78 -8.39
CA GLY A 27 10.34 -12.55 -9.36
C GLY A 27 10.00 -13.72 -10.28
N TRP A 28 10.28 -14.96 -9.87
CA TRP A 28 9.90 -16.16 -10.63
C TRP A 28 8.42 -16.52 -10.42
N ARG A 29 7.52 -15.62 -10.82
CA ARG A 29 6.07 -15.88 -10.93
C ARG A 29 5.53 -15.32 -12.25
N PRO A 30 4.51 -15.98 -12.84
CA PRO A 30 3.77 -15.39 -13.96
C PRO A 30 2.94 -14.20 -13.44
N GLY A 31 3.29 -13.00 -13.87
CA GLY A 31 2.66 -11.73 -13.49
C GLY A 31 3.28 -10.57 -14.27
N CYS A 32 2.76 -9.35 -14.13
CA CYS A 32 3.35 -8.18 -14.76
C CYS A 32 4.77 -7.94 -14.19
N ILE A 33 5.74 -7.56 -15.02
CA ILE A 33 7.15 -7.33 -14.62
C ILE A 33 7.26 -6.40 -13.39
N GLY A 34 6.35 -5.43 -13.29
CA GLY A 34 6.25 -4.50 -12.17
C GLY A 34 5.70 -5.09 -10.88
N GLU A 35 4.98 -6.22 -10.90
CA GLU A 35 4.49 -6.90 -9.70
C GLU A 35 5.42 -8.01 -9.23
N THR A 36 6.09 -8.69 -10.18
CA THR A 36 6.98 -9.81 -9.90
C THR A 36 8.30 -9.34 -9.27
N SER A 37 8.76 -8.13 -9.61
CA SER A 37 10.01 -7.54 -9.14
C SER A 37 9.87 -6.83 -7.78
N GLY A 38 9.16 -7.44 -6.81
CA GLY A 38 8.88 -6.83 -5.51
C GLY A 38 10.13 -6.34 -4.77
N PHE A 39 11.27 -7.04 -4.93
CA PHE A 39 12.55 -6.60 -4.35
C PHE A 39 13.05 -5.27 -4.92
N LEU A 40 13.03 -5.12 -6.26
CA LEU A 40 13.47 -3.88 -6.92
C LEU A 40 12.55 -2.71 -6.55
N LEU A 41 11.24 -2.95 -6.41
CA LEU A 41 10.29 -1.93 -5.97
C LEU A 41 10.56 -1.46 -4.54
N VAL A 42 10.80 -2.39 -3.61
CA VAL A 42 11.13 -2.02 -2.23
C VAL A 42 12.47 -1.30 -2.16
N LEU A 43 13.47 -1.75 -2.92
CA LEU A 43 14.79 -1.11 -2.98
C LEU A 43 14.71 0.30 -3.58
N GLY A 44 13.94 0.47 -4.66
CA GLY A 44 13.70 1.78 -5.27
C GLY A 44 12.87 2.71 -4.37
N GLY A 45 11.87 2.19 -3.68
CA GLY A 45 11.11 2.92 -2.66
C GLY A 45 11.99 3.36 -1.49
N LEU A 46 12.85 2.48 -0.99
CA LEU A 46 13.80 2.80 0.08
C LEU A 46 14.82 3.85 -0.36
N TYR A 47 15.30 3.78 -1.60
CA TYR A 47 16.19 4.78 -2.19
C TYR A 47 15.51 6.17 -2.25
N LEU A 48 14.22 6.23 -2.62
CA LEU A 48 13.45 7.48 -2.63
C LEU A 48 13.23 8.05 -1.23
N ILE A 49 13.00 7.21 -0.22
CA ILE A 49 12.93 7.62 1.19
C ILE A 49 14.28 8.18 1.64
N TYR A 50 15.38 7.49 1.33
CA TYR A 50 16.73 7.91 1.71
C TYR A 50 17.11 9.27 1.09
N ARG A 51 16.70 9.50 -0.16
CA ARG A 51 16.92 10.77 -0.86
C ARG A 51 15.99 11.89 -0.40
N GLY A 52 15.05 11.62 0.50
CA GLY A 52 14.12 12.61 1.04
C GLY A 52 13.05 13.07 0.05
N TYR A 53 12.87 12.34 -1.06
CA TYR A 53 11.81 12.64 -2.02
C TYR A 53 10.45 12.28 -1.43
N ILE A 54 10.28 11.06 -0.92
CA ILE A 54 9.01 10.60 -0.37
C ILE A 54 9.05 10.54 1.17
N THR A 55 7.90 10.79 1.80
CA THR A 55 7.76 10.62 3.26
C THR A 55 7.42 9.16 3.57
N TRP A 56 7.90 8.63 4.69
CA TRP A 56 7.63 7.24 5.07
C TRP A 56 6.22 7.03 5.64
N HIS A 57 5.52 8.10 6.04
CA HIS A 57 4.19 8.02 6.67
C HIS A 57 3.13 7.44 5.74
N ILE A 58 3.09 7.87 4.48
CA ILE A 58 2.12 7.40 3.48
C ILE A 58 2.35 5.92 3.12
N PRO A 59 3.53 5.48 2.65
CA PRO A 59 3.73 4.09 2.23
C PRO A 59 3.57 3.11 3.40
N VAL A 60 4.03 3.45 4.61
CA VAL A 60 3.88 2.58 5.79
C VAL A 60 2.41 2.48 6.22
N SER A 61 1.65 3.58 6.18
CA SER A 61 0.23 3.53 6.54
C SER A 61 -0.62 2.77 5.50
N VAL A 62 -0.35 2.94 4.21
CA VAL A 62 -1.03 2.18 3.14
C VAL A 62 -0.71 0.69 3.25
N LEU A 63 0.57 0.32 3.32
CA LEU A 63 0.96 -1.10 3.40
C LEU A 63 0.50 -1.73 4.72
N GLY A 64 0.62 -1.02 5.84
CA GLY A 64 0.19 -1.50 7.15
C GLY A 64 -1.32 -1.74 7.22
N THR A 65 -2.13 -0.86 6.62
CA THR A 65 -3.59 -1.05 6.59
C THR A 65 -4.03 -2.14 5.64
N ILE A 66 -3.41 -2.26 4.46
CA ILE A 66 -3.66 -3.38 3.55
C ILE A 66 -3.29 -4.70 4.24
N ALA A 67 -2.11 -4.78 4.88
CA ALA A 67 -1.68 -5.97 5.62
C ALA A 67 -2.71 -6.39 6.68
N LEU A 68 -3.11 -5.43 7.51
CA LEU A 68 -3.99 -5.68 8.65
C LEU A 68 -5.40 -6.08 8.17
N LEU A 69 -5.96 -5.34 7.23
CA LEU A 69 -7.31 -5.61 6.74
C LEU A 69 -7.38 -6.87 5.87
N SER A 70 -6.35 -7.15 5.07
CA SER A 70 -6.27 -8.43 4.34
C SER A 70 -6.09 -9.62 5.27
N TRP A 71 -5.40 -9.46 6.39
CA TRP A 71 -5.32 -10.52 7.41
C TRP A 71 -6.68 -10.77 8.09
N VAL A 72 -7.42 -9.71 8.41
CA VAL A 72 -8.72 -9.82 9.09
C VAL A 72 -9.84 -10.31 8.16
N PHE A 73 -9.87 -9.86 6.90
CA PHE A 73 -10.99 -10.08 5.97
C PHE A 73 -10.68 -11.02 4.77
N GLY A 74 -9.45 -11.53 4.64
CA GLY A 74 -9.00 -12.24 3.44
C GLY A 74 -9.27 -13.75 3.37
N GLY A 75 -9.88 -14.38 4.37
CA GLY A 75 -10.17 -15.81 4.39
C GLY A 75 -11.67 -16.15 4.40
N GLU A 76 -12.03 -17.39 4.05
CA GLU A 76 -13.39 -17.94 4.29
C GLU A 76 -13.75 -18.01 5.79
N THR A 77 -12.74 -17.84 6.66
CA THR A 77 -12.86 -17.64 8.11
C THR A 77 -12.09 -16.36 8.48
N TYR A 78 -12.57 -15.62 9.49
CA TYR A 78 -11.81 -14.51 10.08
C TYR A 78 -10.40 -15.00 10.45
N PHE A 79 -9.34 -14.28 10.03
CA PHE A 79 -7.91 -14.57 10.26
C PHE A 79 -7.16 -15.56 9.35
N SER A 80 -7.76 -16.09 8.28
CA SER A 80 -7.05 -17.00 7.34
C SER A 80 -6.50 -16.32 6.08
N GLY A 81 -6.54 -15.00 5.99
CA GLY A 81 -6.00 -14.26 4.84
C GLY A 81 -4.48 -14.24 4.84
N ASP A 82 -3.85 -14.40 3.68
CA ASP A 82 -2.40 -14.30 3.49
C ASP A 82 -2.02 -12.81 3.21
N PRO A 83 -1.65 -12.00 4.23
CA PRO A 83 -1.40 -10.58 4.05
C PRO A 83 -0.22 -10.33 3.11
N LEU A 84 0.74 -11.25 3.10
CA LEU A 84 1.90 -11.20 2.23
C LEU A 84 1.50 -11.38 0.76
N LEU A 85 0.53 -12.26 0.47
CA LEU A 85 -0.01 -12.41 -0.87
C LEU A 85 -0.78 -11.15 -1.30
N ALA A 86 -1.57 -10.55 -0.41
CA ALA A 86 -2.30 -9.32 -0.72
C ALA A 86 -1.36 -8.12 -1.00
N ILE A 87 -0.22 -8.02 -0.32
CA ILE A 87 0.78 -6.97 -0.59
C ILE A 87 1.56 -7.26 -1.88
N LEU A 88 1.91 -8.53 -2.14
CA LEU A 88 2.69 -8.92 -3.32
C LEU A 88 1.85 -9.05 -4.60
N THR A 89 0.52 -9.08 -4.52
CA THR A 89 -0.39 -9.19 -5.66
C THR A 89 -1.15 -7.89 -5.89
N GLY A 90 -1.41 -7.52 -7.15
CA GLY A 90 -2.28 -6.41 -7.54
C GLY A 90 -1.67 -5.02 -7.39
N GLY A 91 -0.37 -4.90 -7.67
CA GLY A 91 0.33 -3.61 -7.74
C GLY A 91 0.43 -2.80 -6.43
N ALA A 92 0.09 -3.38 -5.27
CA ALA A 92 -0.03 -2.64 -4.00
C ALA A 92 1.28 -1.95 -3.56
N LEU A 93 2.42 -2.63 -3.72
CA LEU A 93 3.75 -2.04 -3.47
C LEU A 93 4.03 -0.86 -4.41
N LEU A 94 3.72 -1.02 -5.69
CA LEU A 94 3.97 0.00 -6.70
C LEU A 94 3.07 1.23 -6.44
N GLY A 95 1.80 1.00 -6.14
CA GLY A 95 0.85 2.04 -5.75
C GLY A 95 1.25 2.75 -4.45
N ALA A 96 1.67 2.02 -3.42
CA ALA A 96 2.03 2.60 -2.13
C ALA A 96 3.31 3.46 -2.18
N PHE A 97 4.35 3.02 -2.90
CA PHE A 97 5.62 3.76 -2.97
C PHE A 97 5.62 4.85 -4.04
N TYR A 98 5.10 4.57 -5.24
CA TYR A 98 5.31 5.43 -6.41
C TYR A 98 4.08 6.27 -6.79
N MET A 99 2.86 5.79 -6.55
CA MET A 99 1.64 6.52 -6.94
C MET A 99 1.05 7.34 -5.79
N ALA A 100 1.00 6.75 -4.59
CA ALA A 100 0.41 7.39 -3.42
C ALA A 100 1.23 8.56 -2.86
N ASN A 101 2.48 8.74 -3.31
CA ASN A 101 3.38 9.83 -2.89
C ASN A 101 3.50 10.96 -3.94
N ASP A 102 2.51 11.14 -4.82
CA ASP A 102 2.50 12.25 -5.77
C ASP A 102 2.42 13.62 -5.06
N TYR A 103 3.41 14.50 -5.29
CA TYR A 103 3.58 15.78 -4.60
C TYR A 103 2.43 16.77 -4.77
N VAL A 104 1.68 16.67 -5.86
CA VAL A 104 0.60 17.61 -6.17
C VAL A 104 -0.67 17.27 -5.40
N THR A 105 -0.89 15.97 -5.14
CA THR A 105 -2.14 15.45 -4.59
C THR A 105 -2.01 15.03 -3.13
N CYS A 106 -0.81 14.76 -2.63
CA CYS A 106 -0.60 14.36 -1.24
C CYS A 106 -0.83 15.50 -0.23
N PRO A 107 -1.35 15.18 0.97
CA PRO A 107 -1.51 16.17 2.02
C PRO A 107 -0.16 16.57 2.62
N THR A 108 -0.08 17.82 3.08
CA THR A 108 1.15 18.45 3.57
C THR A 108 1.43 18.09 5.04
N ASN A 109 0.38 17.89 5.85
CA ASN A 109 0.54 17.59 7.27
C ASN A 109 0.81 16.10 7.52
N LYS A 110 1.72 15.78 8.46
CA LYS A 110 2.06 14.39 8.84
C LYS A 110 0.85 13.58 9.34
N VAL A 111 -0.06 14.22 10.09
CA VAL A 111 -1.29 13.56 10.58
C VAL A 111 -2.24 13.26 9.42
N SER A 112 -2.45 14.24 8.53
CA SER A 112 -3.25 14.06 7.31
C SER A 112 -2.68 12.95 6.42
N GLN A 113 -1.35 12.85 6.29
CA GLN A 113 -0.68 11.81 5.51
C GLN A 113 -0.97 10.40 6.02
N ILE A 114 -1.02 10.22 7.34
CA ILE A 114 -1.36 8.91 7.95
C ILE A 114 -2.83 8.59 7.69
N VAL A 115 -3.74 9.53 7.90
CA VAL A 115 -5.19 9.34 7.67
C VAL A 115 -5.46 9.07 6.18
N TYR A 116 -4.75 9.77 5.31
CA TYR A 116 -4.80 9.59 3.86
C TYR A 116 -4.38 8.18 3.45
N GLY A 117 -3.23 7.70 3.93
CA GLY A 117 -2.76 6.35 3.61
C GLY A 117 -3.63 5.25 4.20
N ILE A 118 -4.19 5.46 5.41
CA ILE A 118 -5.21 4.55 5.98
C ILE A 118 -6.44 4.49 5.08
N GLY A 119 -6.93 5.63 4.60
CA GLY A 119 -8.07 5.71 3.68
C GLY A 119 -7.84 4.90 2.40
N ILE A 120 -6.68 5.08 1.75
CA ILE A 120 -6.32 4.32 0.56
C ILE A 120 -6.30 2.82 0.83
N GLY A 121 -5.69 2.38 1.94
CA GLY A 121 -5.59 0.94 2.23
C GLY A 121 -6.95 0.30 2.53
N VAL A 122 -7.83 1.00 3.27
CA VAL A 122 -9.20 0.56 3.52
C VAL A 122 -9.99 0.43 2.22
N LEU A 123 -9.96 1.47 1.37
CA LEU A 123 -10.63 1.47 0.07
C LEU A 123 -10.09 0.35 -0.83
N THR A 124 -8.78 0.14 -0.86
CA THR A 124 -8.14 -0.91 -1.66
C THR A 124 -8.65 -2.29 -1.28
N VAL A 125 -8.69 -2.61 0.01
CA VAL A 125 -9.17 -3.93 0.50
C VAL A 125 -10.65 -4.09 0.23
N MET A 126 -11.45 -3.04 0.45
CA MET A 126 -12.88 -3.06 0.18
C MET A 126 -13.19 -3.30 -1.30
N ILE A 127 -12.44 -2.65 -2.21
CA ILE A 127 -12.57 -2.84 -3.67
C ILE A 127 -12.12 -4.24 -4.07
N ARG A 128 -11.06 -4.79 -3.48
CA ARG A 128 -10.60 -6.15 -3.79
C ARG A 128 -11.60 -7.22 -3.39
N LEU A 129 -12.13 -7.13 -2.17
CA LEU A 129 -13.07 -8.12 -1.65
C LEU A 129 -14.43 -8.06 -2.36
N LYS A 130 -14.93 -6.86 -2.66
CA LYS A 130 -16.27 -6.69 -3.23
C LYS A 130 -16.30 -6.51 -4.74
N GLY A 131 -15.22 -5.98 -5.32
CA GLY A 131 -15.10 -5.69 -6.75
C GLY A 131 -14.36 -6.76 -7.55
N GLY A 132 -13.64 -7.69 -6.92
CA GLY A 132 -12.94 -8.77 -7.62
C GLY A 132 -11.78 -8.32 -8.52
N TYR A 133 -11.42 -7.02 -8.49
CA TYR A 133 -10.30 -6.46 -9.24
C TYR A 133 -9.02 -6.50 -8.40
N PRO A 134 -7.98 -7.24 -8.83
CA PRO A 134 -6.71 -7.29 -8.10
C PRO A 134 -6.02 -5.90 -8.02
N GLU A 135 -6.22 -5.04 -9.02
CA GLU A 135 -5.63 -3.68 -9.12
C GLU A 135 -6.42 -2.58 -8.37
N GLY A 136 -7.08 -2.90 -7.26
CA GLY A 136 -7.93 -1.97 -6.51
C GLY A 136 -7.25 -0.70 -5.98
N ILE A 137 -5.91 -0.66 -5.93
CA ILE A 137 -5.16 0.44 -5.31
C ILE A 137 -5.19 1.73 -6.13
N CYS A 138 -5.16 1.66 -7.46
CA CYS A 138 -5.20 2.84 -8.32
C CYS A 138 -6.53 3.59 -8.16
N TYR A 139 -7.63 2.86 -8.09
CA TYR A 139 -8.96 3.43 -7.85
C TYR A 139 -9.08 4.05 -6.46
N ALA A 140 -8.51 3.40 -5.44
CA ALA A 140 -8.48 3.94 -4.08
C ALA A 140 -7.70 5.26 -4.00
N ILE A 141 -6.55 5.36 -4.67
CA ILE A 141 -5.77 6.61 -4.74
C ILE A 141 -6.59 7.71 -5.43
N LEU A 142 -7.19 7.42 -6.58
CA LEU A 142 -8.00 8.41 -7.31
C LEU A 142 -9.19 8.93 -6.48
N LEU A 143 -9.82 8.07 -5.67
CA LEU A 143 -10.90 8.47 -4.77
C LEU A 143 -10.40 9.28 -3.57
N MET A 144 -9.18 9.04 -3.11
CA MET A 144 -8.61 9.74 -1.96
C MET A 144 -7.97 11.08 -2.33
N ASN A 145 -7.46 11.25 -3.56
CA ASN A 145 -6.82 12.49 -4.03
C ASN A 145 -7.69 13.74 -3.79
N PRO A 146 -9.01 13.77 -4.10
CA PRO A 146 -9.88 14.92 -3.81
C PRO A 146 -10.10 15.18 -2.31
N LEU A 147 -9.94 14.16 -1.47
CA LEU A 147 -10.12 14.26 -0.01
C LEU A 147 -8.86 14.81 0.69
N SER A 148 -7.71 14.76 0.03
CA SER A 148 -6.44 15.32 0.53
C SER A 148 -6.53 16.78 1.02
N PRO A 149 -7.05 17.76 0.24
CA PRO A 149 -7.19 19.15 0.71
C PRO A 149 -8.21 19.29 1.86
N VAL A 150 -9.22 18.40 1.93
CA VAL A 150 -10.20 18.38 3.02
C VAL A 150 -9.53 17.92 4.31
N LEU A 151 -8.71 16.87 4.25
CA LEU A 151 -7.93 16.38 5.39
C LEU A 151 -6.97 17.45 5.91
N ASP A 152 -6.25 18.14 5.02
CA ASP A 152 -5.39 19.25 5.42
C ASP A 152 -6.16 20.44 6.01
N GLY A 153 -7.41 20.65 5.57
CA GLY A 153 -8.34 21.61 6.16
C GLY A 153 -8.73 21.27 7.59
N TRP A 154 -8.92 19.99 7.92
CA TRP A 154 -9.26 19.53 9.27
C TRP A 154 -8.06 19.51 10.21
N PHE A 155 -6.90 19.07 9.73
CA PHE A 155 -5.67 18.96 10.53
C PHE A 155 -4.76 20.19 10.39
N LYS A 156 -5.34 21.38 10.17
CA LYS A 156 -4.55 22.63 10.08
C LYS A 156 -3.69 22.80 11.33
N PRO A 157 -2.37 23.04 11.18
CA PRO A 157 -1.54 23.40 12.31
C PRO A 157 -2.08 24.69 12.93
N ARG A 158 -2.28 24.68 14.26
CA ARG A 158 -2.72 25.87 14.99
C ARG A 158 -1.71 26.99 14.67
N ARG A 159 -2.18 28.07 14.06
CA ARG A 159 -1.37 29.23 13.70
C ARG A 159 -0.78 29.82 14.98
N PHE A 160 0.50 29.54 15.25
CA PHE A 160 1.25 30.06 16.39
C PHE A 160 1.85 31.44 16.03
N ALA A 161 1.01 32.33 15.52
CA ALA A 161 1.35 33.74 15.41
C ALA A 161 0.27 34.49 16.19
N PRO A 162 0.61 35.19 17.29
CA PRO A 162 -0.26 36.23 17.81
C PRO A 162 -0.58 37.17 16.63
N PRO A 163 -1.79 37.74 16.53
CA PRO A 163 -2.02 38.82 15.59
C PRO A 163 -0.94 39.88 15.85
N LEU A 164 -0.09 40.12 14.85
CA LEU A 164 0.78 41.29 14.87
C LEU A 164 -0.16 42.46 15.07
N GLY A 165 -0.04 43.11 16.22
CA GLY A 165 -0.91 44.19 16.63
C GLY A 165 -0.94 45.25 15.54
N GLY A 166 -2.03 45.28 14.78
CA GLY A 166 -2.53 46.50 14.17
C GLY A 166 -3.15 47.34 15.28
N GLY A 167 -2.30 47.86 16.16
CA GLY A 167 -2.63 48.99 17.00
C GLY A 167 -2.51 50.25 16.16
N GLN A 168 -3.54 51.09 16.29
CA GLN A 168 -3.69 52.47 15.84
C GLN A 168 -2.38 53.26 15.68
#